data_AF-A0A0F5FPM2-F1
#
_entry.id   AF-A0A0F5FPM2-F1
#
_cell.length_a   1.000
_cell.length_b   1.000
_cell.length_c   1.000
_cell.angle_alpha   90.00
_cell.angle_beta   90.00
_cell.angle_gamma   90.00
#
_symmetry.space_group_name_H-M   'P 1'
#
loop_
_entity.id
_entity.type
_entity.pdbx_description
1 polymer ?
#
loop_
_entity_poly.entity_id
_entity_poly.type
_entity_poly.pdbx_seq_one_letter_code
_entity_poly.pdbx_strand_id
1 'polypeptide(L)'
;YKPIQPDLLYDLDVPPAALAGASLIQLSPFLSPQTRNGDDMRGHIAPSFAAERAASDGNLFEAVVNRLLAERREWRRASIACWSAGTRDRMAQVPKAPGLTNPPLAANWRDAATTNSGTAALVGSRLATWCETTDTPLRSAR
;
A
#
# COMPACT_ATOMS: atom_id res chain seq x y z
N TYR A 1 6.61 12.51 -44.47
CA TYR A 1 6.29 11.55 -43.39
C TYR A 1 4.97 10.89 -43.74
N LYS A 2 4.90 9.54 -43.82
CA LYS A 2 3.73 8.80 -44.33
C LYS A 2 3.29 7.80 -43.24
N PRO A 3 2.48 8.22 -42.26
CA PRO A 3 2.07 7.33 -41.17
C PRO A 3 1.18 6.21 -41.74
N ILE A 4 1.39 4.99 -41.24
CA ILE A 4 0.52 3.85 -41.54
C ILE A 4 -0.78 3.96 -40.75
N GLN A 5 -1.85 3.33 -41.25
CA GLN A 5 -3.12 3.32 -40.54
C GLN A 5 -3.03 2.48 -39.26
N PRO A 6 -3.59 2.95 -38.12
CA PRO A 6 -3.49 2.26 -36.82
C PRO A 6 -4.01 0.82 -36.85
N ASP A 7 -5.04 0.54 -37.64
CA ASP A 7 -5.69 -0.77 -37.75
C ASP A 7 -4.78 -1.84 -38.37
N LEU A 8 -3.70 -1.42 -39.05
CA LEU A 8 -2.67 -2.32 -39.55
C LEU A 8 -1.63 -2.70 -38.48
N LEU A 9 -1.66 -2.02 -37.32
CA LEU A 9 -0.71 -2.19 -36.22
C LEU A 9 -1.38 -2.67 -34.92
N TYR A 10 -2.65 -2.33 -34.71
CA TYR A 10 -3.41 -2.64 -33.51
C TYR A 10 -4.73 -3.33 -33.87
N ASP A 11 -5.11 -4.30 -33.05
CA ASP A 11 -6.45 -4.89 -33.09
C ASP A 11 -7.39 -4.00 -32.26
N LEU A 12 -8.20 -3.18 -32.95
CA LEU A 12 -9.10 -2.22 -32.30
C LEU A 12 -10.51 -2.80 -32.04
N ASP A 13 -10.85 -3.89 -32.72
CA ASP A 13 -12.19 -4.48 -32.67
C ASP A 13 -12.33 -5.56 -31.59
N VAL A 14 -11.20 -6.10 -31.11
CA VAL A 14 -11.19 -7.15 -30.10
C VAL A 14 -10.97 -6.57 -28.70
N PRO A 15 -11.88 -6.80 -27.74
CA PRO A 15 -11.69 -6.33 -26.36
C PRO A 15 -10.49 -7.06 -25.73
N PRO A 16 -9.63 -6.38 -24.93
CA PRO A 16 -8.42 -6.96 -24.36
C PRO A 16 -8.65 -8.26 -23.57
N ALA A 17 -9.83 -8.40 -22.94
CA ALA A 17 -10.20 -9.59 -22.21
C ALA A 17 -10.33 -10.84 -23.11
N ALA A 18 -10.75 -10.68 -24.36
CA ALA A 18 -10.84 -11.78 -25.32
C ALA A 18 -9.46 -12.22 -25.84
N LEU A 19 -8.44 -11.35 -25.74
CA LEU A 19 -7.07 -11.64 -26.16
C LEU A 19 -6.24 -12.37 -25.08
N ALA A 20 -6.73 -12.44 -23.83
CA ALA A 20 -5.92 -12.89 -22.71
C ALA A 20 -5.53 -14.38 -22.75
N GLY A 21 -6.34 -15.23 -23.40
CA GLY A 21 -6.13 -16.68 -23.45
C GLY A 21 -6.08 -17.38 -22.08
N ALA A 22 -6.39 -16.66 -21.00
CA ALA A 22 -6.26 -17.06 -19.60
C ALA A 22 -7.28 -16.32 -18.73
N SER A 23 -7.44 -16.75 -17.48
CA SER A 23 -8.30 -16.07 -16.51
C SER A 23 -7.84 -14.63 -16.27
N LEU A 24 -8.74 -13.67 -16.45
CA LEU A 24 -8.48 -12.25 -16.24
C LEU A 24 -9.06 -11.78 -14.90
N ILE A 25 -8.26 -11.01 -14.16
CA ILE A 25 -8.72 -10.25 -12.99
C ILE A 25 -8.56 -8.77 -13.31
N GLN A 26 -9.67 -8.03 -13.29
CA GLN A 26 -9.65 -6.58 -13.45
C GLN A 26 -9.54 -5.91 -12.08
N LEU A 27 -8.50 -5.10 -11.89
CA LEU A 27 -8.35 -4.27 -10.71
C LEU A 27 -8.90 -2.88 -11.00
N SER A 28 -9.79 -2.39 -10.14
CA SER A 28 -10.39 -1.06 -10.23
C SER A 28 -10.24 -0.35 -8.89
N PRO A 29 -9.87 0.95 -8.86
CA PRO A 29 -9.91 1.74 -7.64
C PRO A 29 -11.34 2.13 -7.24
N PHE A 30 -12.32 1.90 -8.11
CA PHE A 30 -13.73 2.22 -7.88
C PHE A 30 -14.55 0.95 -7.64
N LEU A 31 -15.45 1.02 -6.67
CA LEU A 31 -16.55 0.07 -6.50
C LEU A 31 -17.47 0.19 -7.71
N SER A 32 -17.46 -0.82 -8.57
CA SER A 32 -18.38 -0.87 -9.71
C SER A 32 -19.67 -1.59 -9.28
N PRO A 33 -20.84 -0.94 -9.37
CA PRO A 33 -22.12 -1.61 -9.10
C PRO A 33 -22.47 -2.69 -10.14
N GLN A 34 -21.71 -2.78 -11.24
CA GLN A 34 -21.96 -3.69 -12.35
C GLN A 34 -21.19 -5.02 -12.25
N THR A 35 -20.23 -5.13 -11.33
CA THR A 35 -19.48 -6.37 -11.13
C THR A 35 -20.25 -7.32 -10.22
N ARG A 36 -20.90 -8.33 -10.82
CA ARG A 36 -21.63 -9.39 -10.12
C ARG A 36 -20.78 -10.20 -9.13
N ASN A 37 -19.45 -10.22 -9.34
CA ASN A 37 -18.45 -10.98 -8.57
C ASN A 37 -17.26 -10.11 -8.10
N GLY A 38 -17.46 -8.80 -7.92
CA GLY A 38 -16.36 -7.91 -7.48
C GLY A 38 -16.16 -7.99 -5.98
N ASP A 39 -15.02 -8.53 -5.53
CA ASP A 39 -14.64 -8.48 -4.12
C ASP A 39 -14.03 -7.10 -3.78
N ASP A 40 -14.58 -6.43 -2.77
CA ASP A 40 -14.02 -5.20 -2.23
C ASP A 40 -12.78 -5.53 -1.38
N MET A 41 -11.62 -5.08 -1.84
CA MET A 41 -10.33 -5.24 -1.13
C MET A 41 -10.11 -4.20 -0.03
N ARG A 42 -11.05 -3.26 0.18
CA ARG A 42 -11.06 -2.27 1.28
C ARG A 42 -9.77 -1.44 1.40
N GLY A 43 -9.12 -1.22 0.27
CA GLY A 43 -7.91 -0.41 0.17
C GLY A 43 -8.26 1.08 0.12
N HIS A 44 -7.74 1.85 1.07
CA HIS A 44 -7.90 3.30 1.10
C HIS A 44 -6.54 3.99 0.95
N ILE A 45 -6.51 5.09 0.20
CA ILE A 45 -5.36 5.98 0.21
C ILE A 45 -5.28 6.61 1.58
N ALA A 46 -4.13 6.46 2.21
CA ALA A 46 -3.93 6.95 3.55
C ALA A 46 -3.62 8.46 3.54
N PRO A 47 -4.01 9.22 4.57
CA PRO A 47 -3.71 10.64 4.66
C PRO A 47 -2.20 10.92 4.53
N SER A 48 -1.83 11.93 3.73
CA SER A 48 -0.42 12.29 3.55
C SER A 48 0.08 13.20 4.68
N PHE A 49 1.36 13.09 5.04
CA PHE A 49 2.04 14.02 5.96
C PHE A 49 2.48 15.34 5.27
N ALA A 50 1.68 15.85 4.34
CA ALA A 50 2.04 17.03 3.55
C ALA A 50 2.04 18.31 4.40
N ALA A 51 1.10 18.44 5.34
CA ALA A 51 1.00 19.59 6.23
C ALA A 51 2.20 19.66 7.19
N GLU A 52 2.60 18.52 7.73
CA GLU A 52 3.72 18.37 8.66
C GLU A 52 5.06 18.61 7.97
N ARG A 53 5.17 18.30 6.67
CA ARG A 53 6.35 18.64 5.85
C ARG A 53 6.44 20.12 5.51
N ALA A 54 5.30 20.80 5.42
CA ALA A 54 5.24 22.23 5.09
C ALA A 54 5.49 23.12 6.31
N ALA A 55 5.30 22.60 7.53
CA ALA A 55 5.56 23.32 8.77
C ALA A 55 7.06 23.37 9.07
N SER A 56 7.65 24.57 9.16
CA SER A 56 9.07 24.74 9.50
C SER A 56 9.47 24.20 10.89
N ASP A 57 8.52 24.13 11.84
CA ASP A 57 8.73 23.67 13.22
C ASP A 57 8.15 22.26 13.49
N GLY A 58 7.53 21.63 12.49
CA GLY A 58 6.87 20.34 12.65
C GLY A 58 7.85 19.17 12.59
N ASN A 59 7.91 18.35 13.64
CA ASN A 59 8.69 17.11 13.60
C ASN A 59 7.90 16.01 12.87
N LEU A 60 8.13 15.88 11.56
CA LEU A 60 7.55 14.83 10.72
C LEU A 60 7.68 13.43 11.35
N PHE A 61 8.80 13.13 12.01
CA PHE A 61 9.01 11.82 12.64
C PHE A 61 8.05 11.59 13.80
N GLU A 62 7.77 12.63 14.59
CA GLU A 62 6.82 12.55 15.71
C GLU A 62 5.40 12.29 15.21
N ALA A 63 4.97 12.97 14.14
CA ALA A 63 3.66 12.75 13.52
C ALA A 63 3.50 11.31 13.02
N VAL A 64 4.53 10.76 12.37
CA VAL A 64 4.55 9.35 11.94
C VAL A 64 4.44 8.41 13.13
N VAL A 65 5.18 8.66 14.22
CA VAL A 65 5.12 7.81 15.42
C VAL A 65 3.74 7.86 16.06
N ASN A 66 3.16 9.06 16.20
CA ASN A 66 1.83 9.24 16.79
C ASN A 66 0.77 8.48 15.99
N ARG A 67 0.88 8.47 14.64
CA ARG A 67 0.01 7.64 13.79
C ARG A 67 0.19 6.15 14.07
N LEU A 68 1.42 5.65 14.13
CA LEU A 68 1.68 4.23 14.43
C LEU A 68 1.20 3.81 15.82
N LEU A 69 1.32 4.70 16.81
CA LEU A 69 0.79 4.48 18.16
C LEU A 69 -0.74 4.43 18.18
N ALA A 70 -1.41 5.28 17.40
CA ALA A 70 -2.87 5.23 17.24
C ALA A 70 -3.32 3.89 16.64
N GLU A 71 -2.68 3.44 15.56
CA GLU A 71 -2.94 2.13 14.95
C GLU A 71 -2.69 0.97 15.93
N ARG A 72 -1.63 1.07 16.73
CA ARG A 72 -1.34 0.08 17.79
C ARG A 72 -2.44 0.02 18.85
N ARG A 73 -2.98 1.16 19.28
CA ARG A 73 -4.09 1.21 20.26
C ARG A 73 -5.35 0.53 19.72
N GLU A 74 -5.53 0.56 18.41
CA GLU A 74 -6.62 -0.13 17.69
C GLU A 74 -6.30 -1.60 17.36
N TRP A 75 -5.17 -2.15 17.84
CA TRP A 75 -4.70 -3.50 17.53
C TRP A 75 -4.49 -3.78 16.04
N ARG A 76 -4.33 -2.72 15.23
CA ARG A 76 -4.06 -2.83 13.79
C ARG A 76 -2.58 -3.12 13.54
N ARG A 77 -2.29 -3.87 12.48
CA ARG A 77 -0.91 -4.06 12.00
C ARG A 77 -0.55 -2.85 11.16
N ALA A 78 0.54 -2.18 11.52
CA ALA A 78 1.08 -1.07 10.76
C ALA A 78 2.44 -1.46 10.17
N SER A 79 2.74 -1.00 8.96
CA SER A 79 4.03 -1.24 8.32
C SER A 79 4.48 0.02 7.60
N ILE A 80 5.76 0.37 7.76
CA ILE A 80 6.38 1.49 7.05
C ILE A 80 7.14 0.92 5.86
N ALA A 81 6.74 1.32 4.66
CA ALA A 81 7.48 1.00 3.43
C ALA A 81 8.67 1.96 3.28
N CYS A 82 9.86 1.39 3.18
CA CYS A 82 11.11 2.07 2.89
C CYS A 82 11.56 1.70 1.47
N TRP A 83 12.00 2.67 0.68
CA TRP A 83 12.39 2.47 -0.73
C TRP A 83 13.43 1.36 -0.94
N SER A 84 14.33 1.18 0.03
CA SER A 84 15.39 0.18 0.00
C SER A 84 15.64 -0.40 1.39
N ALA A 85 16.35 -1.54 1.44
CA ALA A 85 16.85 -2.10 2.69
C ALA A 85 17.78 -1.10 3.43
N GLY A 86 18.63 -0.37 2.71
CA GLY A 86 19.48 0.66 3.31
C GLY A 86 18.69 1.82 3.95
N THR A 87 17.60 2.25 3.32
CA THR A 87 16.70 3.27 3.89
C THR A 87 15.97 2.72 5.12
N ARG A 88 15.57 1.45 5.09
CA ARG A 88 14.94 0.75 6.21
C ARG A 88 15.85 0.67 7.42
N ASP A 89 17.11 0.28 7.22
CA ASP A 89 18.07 0.13 8.30
C ASP A 89 18.43 1.49 8.92
N ARG A 90 18.51 2.56 8.11
CA ARG A 90 18.63 3.94 8.61
C ARG A 90 17.38 4.39 9.38
N MET A 91 16.19 4.01 8.92
CA MET A 91 14.94 4.32 9.61
C MET A 91 14.86 3.64 10.99
N ALA A 92 15.37 2.42 11.11
CA ALA A 92 15.47 1.71 12.38
C ALA A 92 16.44 2.37 13.39
N GLN A 93 17.43 3.12 12.89
CA GLN A 93 18.39 3.85 13.70
C GLN A 93 17.87 5.21 14.18
N VAL A 94 16.74 5.71 13.66
CA VAL A 94 16.18 6.99 14.09
C VAL A 94 15.78 6.90 15.57
N PRO A 95 16.48 7.61 16.48
CA PRO A 95 16.33 7.36 17.90
C PRO A 95 15.00 7.86 18.44
N LYS A 96 14.30 6.93 19.13
CA LYS A 96 13.43 7.17 20.30
C LYS A 96 12.31 8.19 20.09
N ALA A 97 11.22 7.68 19.54
CA ALA A 97 9.92 8.05 20.05
C ALA A 97 9.36 6.86 20.87
N PRO A 98 8.75 7.10 22.05
CA PRO A 98 8.23 6.04 22.92
C PRO A 98 7.15 5.25 22.18
N GLY A 99 7.50 4.08 21.62
CA GLY A 99 6.57 3.26 20.83
C GLY A 99 7.19 2.43 19.72
N LEU A 100 8.35 2.85 19.20
CA LEU A 100 9.08 2.21 18.10
C LEU A 100 10.39 1.54 18.58
N THR A 101 10.38 1.00 19.79
CA THR A 101 11.55 0.32 20.34
C THR A 101 11.74 -1.02 19.62
N ASN A 102 12.77 -1.10 18.76
CA ASN A 102 13.18 -2.29 18.00
C ASN A 102 12.08 -2.82 17.03
N PRO A 103 11.70 -2.06 16.00
CA PRO A 103 10.71 -2.51 15.03
C PRO A 103 11.26 -3.71 14.24
N PRO A 104 10.45 -4.77 14.03
CA PRO A 104 10.87 -5.90 13.22
C PRO A 104 11.17 -5.45 11.79
N LEU A 105 12.33 -5.88 11.30
CA LEU A 105 12.78 -5.63 9.93
C LEU A 105 12.26 -6.75 9.03
N ALA A 106 11.35 -6.43 8.13
CA ALA A 106 10.79 -7.34 7.15
C ALA A 106 11.45 -7.11 5.78
N ALA A 107 11.77 -8.20 5.06
CA ALA A 107 12.34 -8.09 3.71
C ALA A 107 11.25 -7.83 2.66
N ASN A 108 10.04 -8.33 2.91
CA ASN A 108 8.90 -8.20 2.02
C ASN A 108 7.57 -8.12 2.80
N TRP A 109 6.47 -7.90 2.08
CA TRP A 109 5.12 -7.83 2.67
C TRP A 109 4.71 -9.12 3.42
N ARG A 110 5.08 -10.31 2.93
CA ARG A 110 4.71 -11.57 3.60
C ARG A 110 5.35 -11.66 4.97
N ASP A 111 6.62 -11.28 5.09
CA ASP A 111 7.32 -11.24 6.38
C ASP A 111 6.65 -10.25 7.34
N ALA A 112 6.27 -9.07 6.85
CA ALA A 112 5.57 -8.07 7.65
C ALA A 112 4.19 -8.56 8.11
N ALA A 113 3.46 -9.29 7.27
CA ALA A 113 2.16 -9.85 7.60
C ALA A 113 2.22 -10.91 8.73
N THR A 114 3.37 -11.54 8.95
CA THR A 114 3.59 -12.48 10.07
C THR A 114 3.89 -11.79 11.40
N THR A 115 4.07 -10.47 11.40
CA THR A 115 4.36 -9.70 12.61
C THR A 115 3.12 -9.63 13.51
N ASN A 116 3.33 -9.63 14.84
CA ASN A 116 2.23 -9.55 15.80
C ASN A 116 1.38 -8.28 15.61
N SER A 117 0.07 -8.40 15.84
CA SER A 117 -0.84 -7.25 15.87
C SER A 117 -0.38 -6.24 16.93
N GLY A 118 -0.47 -4.94 16.60
CA GLY A 118 0.04 -3.87 17.46
C GLY A 118 1.55 -3.64 17.42
N THR A 119 2.27 -4.22 16.46
CA THR A 119 3.69 -3.88 16.18
C THR A 119 3.81 -3.17 14.84
N ALA A 120 4.68 -2.16 14.77
CA ALA A 120 5.02 -1.48 13.52
C ALA A 120 6.26 -2.15 12.89
N ALA A 121 6.10 -2.76 11.71
CA ALA A 121 7.20 -3.38 10.96
C ALA A 121 7.79 -2.39 9.94
N LEU A 122 9.09 -2.52 9.65
CA LEU A 122 9.74 -1.77 8.56
C LEU A 122 9.98 -2.70 7.36
N VAL A 123 9.50 -2.32 6.17
CA VAL A 123 9.52 -3.16 4.96
C VAL A 123 10.30 -2.48 3.85
N GLY A 124 11.20 -3.20 3.18
CA GLY A 124 11.76 -2.75 1.90
C GLY A 124 10.73 -2.89 0.78
N SER A 125 10.26 -1.79 0.18
CA SER A 125 9.28 -1.82 -0.90
C SER A 125 9.42 -0.61 -1.83
N ARG A 126 9.00 -0.77 -3.09
CA ARG A 126 8.96 0.32 -4.10
C ARG A 126 7.61 1.05 -4.16
N LEU A 127 6.80 0.93 -3.11
CA LEU A 127 5.53 1.65 -3.01
C LEU A 127 5.79 3.17 -3.04
N ALA A 128 5.15 3.85 -3.98
CA ALA A 128 5.24 5.30 -4.13
C ALA A 128 4.28 6.05 -3.17
N THR A 129 3.15 5.43 -2.84
CA THR A 129 2.09 6.02 -2.03
C THR A 129 1.75 5.09 -0.88
N TRP A 130 1.50 5.67 0.29
CA TRP A 130 1.01 4.94 1.44
C TRP A 130 -0.48 4.59 1.26
N CYS A 131 -0.85 3.39 1.68
CA CYS A 131 -2.22 2.90 1.68
C CYS A 131 -2.53 2.23 3.01
N GLU A 132 -3.80 2.27 3.40
CA GLU A 132 -4.34 1.53 4.51
C GLU A 132 -5.27 0.44 4.00
N THR A 133 -5.19 -0.72 4.64
CA THR A 133 -6.13 -1.82 4.40
C THR A 133 -6.63 -2.29 5.75
N THR A 134 -7.95 -2.44 5.87
CA THR A 134 -8.55 -2.97 7.09
C THR A 134 -8.68 -4.48 6.93
N ASP A 135 -7.91 -5.22 7.74
CA ASP A 135 -7.87 -6.69 7.74
C ASP A 135 -9.15 -7.26 8.38
N THR A 136 -10.26 -7.18 7.64
CA THR A 136 -11.47 -7.93 7.93
C THR A 136 -11.54 -9.12 6.98
N PRO A 137 -11.93 -10.32 7.46
CA PRO A 137 -12.02 -11.49 6.61
C PRO A 137 -12.93 -11.22 5.42
N LEU A 138 -12.43 -11.51 4.22
CA LEU A 138 -13.16 -11.48 2.95
C LEU A 138 -14.49 -12.22 3.11
N ARG A 139 -15.59 -11.48 3.18
CA ARG A 139 -16.93 -12.07 3.10
C ARG A 139 -17.28 -12.11 1.62
N SER A 140 -17.18 -13.29 1.00
CA SER A 140 -17.76 -13.49 -0.33
C SER A 140 -19.26 -13.26 -0.22
N ALA A 141 -19.78 -12.27 -0.95
CA ALA A 141 -21.21 -12.19 -1.17
C ALA A 141 -21.57 -13.35 -2.12
N ARG A 142 -22.18 -14.40 -1.57
CA ARG A 142 -22.94 -15.37 -2.37
C ARG A 142 -24.31 -14.79 -2.71
#